data_AF-A0A6C0D7H7-F1
#
_entry.id   AF-A0A6C0D7H7-F1
#
_cell.length_a   1.000
_cell.length_b   1.000
_cell.length_c   1.000
_cell.angle_alpha   90.00
_cell.angle_beta   90.00
_cell.angle_gamma   90.00
#
_symmetry.space_group_name_H-M   'P 1'
#
loop_
_entity.id
_entity.type
_entity.pdbx_description
1 polymer ?
#
loop_
_entity_poly.entity_id
_entity_poly.type
_entity_poly.pdbx_seq_one_letter_code
_entity_poly.pdbx_strand_id
1 'polypeptide(L)'
;MSFPFPQQAIQSLNPIENVITSVNSNPYFIGCMMLLLNLGGRHLATGLTPEQDKFFQQPWFRRLLIFVIFFVGTRNVISSLFLTIVFIILLGYLFNDQSTLYIFNPNIPEDKKKEEPKKEEVIPKPNGLTPEEQEIHRKLSEKIARTTNMTPNEAIITDQEEEVSIATQISESYMGIMSRF
;
A
#
# COMPACT_ATOMS: atom_id res chain seq x y z
N MET A 1 33.16 6.96 -68.86
CA MET A 1 32.69 5.89 -67.96
C MET A 1 31.83 6.54 -66.89
N SER A 2 30.51 6.35 -66.96
CA SER A 2 29.56 6.82 -65.95
C SER A 2 29.56 5.84 -64.78
N PHE A 3 29.82 6.33 -63.57
CA PHE A 3 29.67 5.52 -62.36
C PHE A 3 28.19 5.24 -62.10
N PRO A 4 27.79 4.00 -61.77
CA PRO A 4 26.41 3.71 -61.42
C PRO A 4 26.07 4.40 -60.09
N PHE A 5 24.93 5.08 -60.04
CA PHE A 5 24.38 5.57 -58.78
C PHE A 5 24.08 4.38 -57.86
N PRO A 6 24.40 4.46 -56.56
CA PRO A 6 23.99 3.42 -55.62
C PRO A 6 22.47 3.37 -55.58
N GLN A 7 21.89 2.28 -56.09
CA GLN A 7 20.47 1.99 -55.90
C GLN A 7 20.24 1.85 -54.40
N GLN A 8 19.58 2.84 -53.79
CA GLN A 8 19.10 2.70 -52.42
C GLN A 8 18.07 1.56 -52.43
N ALA A 9 18.46 0.41 -51.88
CA ALA A 9 17.55 -0.69 -51.67
C ALA A 9 16.41 -0.18 -50.78
N ILE A 10 15.20 -0.10 -51.34
CA ILE A 10 14.00 0.15 -50.55
C ILE A 10 13.83 -1.08 -49.67
N GLN A 11 14.30 -0.98 -48.43
CA GLN A 11 14.04 -2.02 -47.45
C GLN A 11 12.54 -2.01 -47.17
N SER A 12 11.87 -3.12 -47.49
CA SER A 12 10.50 -3.36 -47.10
C SER A 12 10.45 -3.52 -45.58
N LEU A 13 10.38 -2.39 -44.88
CA LEU A 13 10.26 -2.40 -43.43
C LEU A 13 8.89 -2.98 -43.08
N ASN A 14 8.89 -4.07 -42.32
CA ASN A 14 7.69 -4.65 -41.75
C ASN A 14 6.88 -3.54 -41.04
N PRO A 15 5.54 -3.55 -41.12
CA PRO A 15 4.72 -2.49 -40.53
C PRO A 15 4.97 -2.29 -39.03
N ILE A 16 5.34 -3.37 -38.33
CA ILE A 16 5.72 -3.35 -36.91
C ILE A 16 7.03 -2.58 -36.69
N GLU A 17 8.03 -2.80 -37.54
CA GLU A 17 9.33 -2.10 -37.44
C GLU A 17 9.19 -0.60 -37.69
N ASN A 18 8.27 -0.20 -38.58
CA ASN A 18 7.94 1.20 -38.80
C ASN A 18 7.37 1.86 -37.54
N VAL A 19 6.46 1.18 -36.84
CA VAL A 19 5.89 1.69 -35.59
C VAL A 19 6.96 1.78 -34.50
N ILE A 20 7.78 0.74 -34.33
CA ILE A 20 8.84 0.73 -33.32
C ILE A 20 9.86 1.85 -33.58
N THR A 21 10.29 1.99 -34.83
CA THR A 21 11.24 3.04 -35.23
C THR A 21 10.64 4.44 -35.07
N SER A 22 9.36 4.60 -35.40
CA SER A 22 8.64 5.85 -35.20
C SER A 22 8.57 6.24 -33.72
N VAL A 23 8.24 5.30 -32.83
CA VAL A 23 8.18 5.56 -31.38
C VAL A 23 9.57 5.88 -30.81
N ASN A 24 10.59 5.10 -31.17
CA ASN A 24 11.96 5.26 -30.67
C ASN A 24 12.59 6.61 -31.07
N SER A 25 12.25 7.13 -32.24
CA SER A 25 12.78 8.39 -32.77
C SER A 25 11.91 9.61 -32.44
N ASN A 26 10.68 9.42 -31.96
CA ASN A 26 9.75 10.51 -31.70
C ASN A 26 10.18 11.38 -30.50
N PRO A 27 10.54 12.66 -30.73
CA PRO A 27 11.04 13.54 -29.67
C PRO A 27 10.01 13.80 -28.57
N TYR A 28 8.71 13.78 -28.88
CA TYR A 28 7.65 13.94 -27.89
C TYR A 28 7.58 12.74 -26.95
N PHE A 29 7.63 11.52 -27.50
CA PHE A 29 7.65 10.30 -26.69
C PHE A 29 8.84 10.31 -25.74
N ILE A 30 10.00 10.66 -26.27
CA ILE A 30 11.26 10.78 -25.55
C ILE A 30 11.17 11.82 -24.43
N GLY A 31 10.66 13.01 -24.75
CA GLY A 31 10.45 14.07 -23.77
C GLY A 31 9.50 13.63 -22.66
N CYS A 32 8.38 12.97 -23.01
CA CYS A 32 7.46 12.41 -22.03
C CYS A 32 8.12 11.38 -21.11
N MET A 33 8.94 10.47 -21.65
CA MET A 33 9.68 9.50 -20.83
C MET A 33 10.68 10.22 -19.90
N MET A 34 11.36 11.27 -20.38
CA MET A 34 12.28 12.06 -19.54
C MET A 34 11.55 12.82 -18.42
N LEU A 35 10.32 13.30 -18.66
CA LEU A 35 9.48 13.90 -17.63
C LEU A 35 8.99 12.87 -16.61
N LEU A 36 8.52 11.70 -17.07
CA LEU A 36 8.12 10.59 -16.21
C LEU A 36 9.27 10.13 -15.31
N LEU A 37 10.49 10.11 -15.83
CA LEU A 37 11.69 9.79 -15.08
C LEU A 37 11.90 10.76 -13.91
N ASN A 38 11.75 12.07 -14.18
CA ASN A 38 11.84 13.10 -13.15
C ASN A 38 10.73 12.97 -12.11
N LEU A 39 9.53 12.55 -12.50
CA LEU A 39 8.40 12.29 -11.60
C LEU A 39 8.64 11.08 -10.68
N GLY A 40 9.44 10.10 -11.12
CA GLY A 40 9.76 8.90 -10.35
C GLY A 40 10.75 9.09 -9.20
N GLY A 41 11.25 10.31 -8.98
CA GLY A 41 12.17 10.65 -7.90
C GLY A 41 11.57 10.53 -6.49
N ARG A 42 12.42 10.68 -5.47
CA ARG A 42 12.19 10.23 -4.07
C ARG A 42 10.93 10.74 -3.36
N HIS A 43 10.18 11.68 -3.93
CA HIS A 43 8.83 12.04 -3.48
C HIS A 43 8.07 12.51 -4.72
N LEU A 44 7.18 11.68 -5.24
CA LEU A 44 6.07 12.13 -6.08
C LEU A 44 5.44 13.32 -5.36
N ALA A 45 5.56 14.47 -6.01
CA ALA A 45 5.60 15.81 -5.42
C ALA A 45 4.79 15.98 -4.14
N THR A 46 5.35 16.68 -3.17
CA THR A 46 4.71 17.24 -1.97
C THR A 46 3.49 18.17 -2.24
N GLY A 47 2.85 18.05 -3.42
CA GLY A 47 1.63 18.73 -3.83
C GLY A 47 0.67 17.87 -4.67
N LEU A 48 0.83 16.53 -4.69
CA LEU A 48 -0.15 15.63 -5.32
C LEU A 48 -1.39 15.47 -4.43
N THR A 49 -2.55 15.28 -5.06
CA THR A 49 -3.77 14.96 -4.33
C THR A 49 -3.69 13.54 -3.73
N PRO A 50 -4.44 13.23 -2.67
CA PRO A 50 -4.41 11.90 -2.05
C PRO A 50 -4.71 10.75 -3.03
N GLU A 51 -5.58 10.98 -4.01
CA GLU A 51 -5.90 9.98 -5.04
C GLU A 51 -4.78 9.82 -6.08
N GLN A 52 -4.06 10.89 -6.39
CA GLN A 52 -2.88 10.81 -7.27
C GLN A 52 -1.76 10.03 -6.59
N ASP A 53 -1.50 10.30 -5.31
CA ASP A 53 -0.48 9.57 -4.55
C ASP A 53 -0.76 8.06 -4.52
N LYS A 54 -2.01 7.65 -4.28
CA LYS A 54 -2.43 6.23 -4.36
C LYS A 54 -2.15 5.59 -5.72
N PHE A 55 -2.33 6.33 -6.82
CA PHE A 55 -2.04 5.84 -8.17
C PHE A 55 -0.54 5.58 -8.36
N PHE A 56 0.30 6.48 -7.87
CA PHE A 56 1.74 6.35 -8.02
C PHE A 56 2.38 5.34 -7.06
N GLN A 57 1.73 5.06 -5.93
CA GLN A 57 2.11 3.98 -5.01
C GLN A 57 1.82 2.58 -5.57
N GLN A 58 1.09 2.46 -6.68
CA GLN A 58 0.77 1.17 -7.25
C GLN A 58 2.04 0.42 -7.71
N PRO A 59 2.15 -0.90 -7.44
CA PRO A 59 3.33 -1.69 -7.83
C PRO A 59 3.61 -1.68 -9.33
N TRP A 60 2.58 -1.60 -10.17
CA TRP A 60 2.73 -1.54 -11.63
C TRP A 60 3.36 -0.21 -12.06
N PHE A 61 3.05 0.90 -11.39
CA PHE A 61 3.62 2.21 -11.71
C PHE A 61 5.11 2.23 -11.38
N ARG A 62 5.51 1.61 -10.26
CA ARG A 62 6.93 1.43 -9.94
C ARG A 62 7.68 0.63 -11.02
N ARG A 63 7.06 -0.41 -11.57
CA ARG A 63 7.63 -1.19 -12.69
C ARG A 63 7.72 -0.35 -13.97
N LEU A 64 6.73 0.51 -14.22
CA LEU A 64 6.75 1.47 -15.32
C LEU A 64 7.92 2.46 -15.20
N LEU A 65 8.20 2.98 -14.00
CA LEU A 65 9.34 3.88 -13.78
C LEU A 65 10.68 3.20 -14.08
N ILE A 66 10.84 1.94 -13.70
CA ILE A 66 12.05 1.16 -14.04
C ILE A 66 12.20 1.04 -15.57
N PHE A 67 11.10 0.78 -16.28
CA PHE A 67 11.10 0.78 -17.73
C PHE A 67 11.52 2.14 -18.31
N VAL A 68 10.98 3.24 -17.78
CA VAL A 68 11.32 4.59 -18.22
C VAL A 68 12.82 4.86 -18.05
N ILE A 69 13.42 4.44 -16.91
CA ILE A 69 14.87 4.55 -16.66
C ILE A 69 15.66 3.84 -17.77
N PHE A 70 15.31 2.59 -18.08
CA PHE A 70 16.00 1.83 -19.14
C PHE A 70 15.76 2.41 -20.53
N PHE A 71 14.55 2.88 -20.83
CA PHE A 71 14.25 3.47 -22.13
C PHE A 71 15.05 4.75 -22.37
N VAL A 72 15.15 5.62 -21.37
CA VAL A 72 15.95 6.86 -21.49
C VAL A 72 17.42 6.53 -21.74
N GLY A 73 17.97 5.49 -21.09
CA GLY A 73 19.34 5.04 -21.31
C GLY A 73 19.59 4.33 -22.64
N THR A 74 18.65 3.51 -23.12
CA THR A 74 18.84 2.67 -24.32
C THR A 74 18.30 3.25 -25.61
N ARG A 75 17.34 4.18 -25.54
CA ARG A 75 16.67 4.80 -26.70
C ARG A 75 15.95 3.79 -27.60
N ASN A 76 15.65 2.60 -27.09
CA ASN A 76 14.98 1.53 -27.83
C ASN A 76 13.95 0.83 -26.94
N VAL A 77 12.66 0.93 -27.30
CA VAL A 77 11.53 0.36 -26.55
C VAL A 77 11.64 -1.15 -26.37
N ILE A 78 12.09 -1.89 -27.39
CA ILE A 78 12.17 -3.35 -27.32
C ILE A 78 13.26 -3.76 -26.33
N SER A 79 14.44 -3.14 -26.45
CA SER A 79 15.56 -3.41 -25.55
C SER A 79 15.24 -3.01 -24.10
N SER A 80 14.57 -1.87 -23.88
CA SER A 80 14.21 -1.42 -22.54
C SER A 80 13.12 -2.27 -21.89
N LEU A 81 12.15 -2.79 -22.66
CA LEU A 81 11.17 -3.76 -22.16
C LEU A 81 11.87 -5.05 -21.72
N PHE A 82 12.76 -5.59 -22.55
CA PHE A 82 13.50 -6.80 -22.23
C PHE A 82 14.34 -6.62 -20.95
N LEU A 83 15.09 -5.53 -20.86
CA LEU A 83 15.87 -5.20 -19.65
C LEU A 83 14.99 -5.07 -18.42
N THR A 84 13.81 -4.47 -18.55
CA THR A 84 12.87 -4.33 -17.44
C THR A 84 12.37 -5.68 -16.93
N ILE A 85 12.03 -6.60 -17.84
CA ILE A 85 11.59 -7.94 -17.48
C ILE A 85 12.71 -8.68 -16.74
N VAL A 86 13.92 -8.66 -17.29
CA VAL A 86 15.10 -9.27 -16.66
C VAL A 86 15.35 -8.65 -15.28
N PHE A 87 15.29 -7.34 -15.17
CA PHE A 87 15.50 -6.62 -13.91
C PHE A 87 14.44 -6.99 -12.85
N ILE A 88 13.16 -7.07 -13.24
CA ILE A 88 12.09 -7.48 -12.33
C ILE A 88 12.32 -8.92 -11.85
N ILE A 89 12.79 -9.81 -12.73
CA ILE A 89 13.10 -11.19 -12.34
C ILE A 89 14.28 -11.22 -11.35
N LEU A 90 15.35 -10.50 -11.66
CA LEU A 90 16.54 -10.42 -10.82
C LEU A 90 16.21 -9.85 -9.44
N LEU A 91 15.62 -8.66 -9.36
CA LEU A 91 15.36 -8.01 -8.07
C LEU A 91 14.14 -8.60 -7.35
N GLY A 92 13.13 -9.06 -8.09
CA GLY A 92 11.90 -9.60 -7.51
C GLY A 92 12.03 -11.04 -7.03
N TYR A 93 12.94 -11.84 -7.62
CA TYR A 93 13.06 -13.27 -7.30
C TYR A 93 14.48 -13.69 -6.92
N LEU A 94 15.51 -13.25 -7.65
CA LEU A 94 16.89 -13.74 -7.43
C LEU A 94 17.58 -13.05 -6.24
N PHE A 95 17.33 -11.75 -6.06
CA PHE A 95 17.86 -10.93 -4.98
C PHE A 95 16.83 -10.60 -3.90
N ASN A 96 15.60 -11.09 -4.04
CA ASN A 96 14.57 -10.96 -3.02
C ASN A 96 14.75 -12.06 -1.97
N ASP A 97 15.04 -11.66 -0.74
CA ASP A 97 15.22 -12.54 0.42
C ASP A 97 13.95 -13.29 0.82
N GLN A 98 12.78 -12.79 0.40
CA GLN A 98 11.48 -13.43 0.60
C GLN A 98 11.13 -14.46 -0.50
N SER A 99 11.96 -14.58 -1.53
CA SER A 99 11.73 -15.51 -2.64
C SER A 99 12.46 -16.83 -2.41
N THR A 100 11.82 -17.95 -2.77
CA THR A 100 12.42 -19.30 -2.74
C THR A 100 13.72 -19.41 -3.54
N LEU A 101 13.94 -18.50 -4.50
CA LEU A 101 15.09 -18.48 -5.40
C LEU A 101 16.19 -17.48 -4.99
N TYR A 102 16.23 -17.04 -3.72
CA TYR A 102 17.24 -16.11 -3.22
C TYR A 102 18.66 -16.69 -3.33
N ILE A 103 19.52 -16.07 -4.16
CA ILE A 103 20.82 -16.65 -4.53
C ILE A 103 21.89 -16.54 -3.44
N PHE A 104 21.68 -15.68 -2.43
CA PHE A 104 22.62 -15.49 -1.32
C PHE A 104 22.20 -16.25 -0.05
N ASN A 105 21.31 -17.23 -0.14
CA ASN A 105 20.94 -18.06 1.01
C ASN A 105 22.15 -18.93 1.43
N PRO A 106 22.80 -18.67 2.58
CA PRO A 106 24.05 -19.35 2.90
C PRO A 106 23.86 -20.79 3.38
N ASN A 107 22.65 -21.22 3.76
CA ASN A 107 22.45 -22.54 4.36
C ASN A 107 21.01 -23.04 4.16
N ILE A 108 20.84 -24.06 3.33
CA ILE A 108 19.64 -24.91 3.33
C ILE A 108 19.81 -25.96 4.45
N PRO A 109 18.84 -26.08 5.34
CA PRO A 109 18.24 -27.40 5.53
C PRO A 109 16.81 -27.37 5.01
N GLU A 110 16.52 -28.29 4.10
CA GLU A 110 15.15 -28.54 3.66
C GLU A 110 14.36 -29.12 4.83
N ASP A 111 13.54 -28.30 5.50
CA ASP A 111 12.27 -28.80 6.03
C ASP A 111 11.26 -27.65 6.20
N LYS A 112 10.17 -27.76 5.45
CA LYS A 112 8.86 -27.09 5.58
C LYS A 112 8.81 -25.57 5.57
N LYS A 113 8.26 -25.05 4.46
CA LYS A 113 6.95 -24.39 4.49
C LYS A 113 6.32 -24.43 3.10
N LYS A 114 5.69 -25.57 2.81
CA LYS A 114 4.35 -25.51 2.20
C LYS A 114 3.47 -24.87 3.25
N GLU A 115 2.93 -23.69 2.96
CA GLU A 115 1.66 -23.20 3.46
C GLU A 115 1.48 -21.79 2.90
N GLU A 116 0.61 -21.72 1.88
CA GLU A 116 -0.12 -20.51 1.53
C GLU A 116 -0.61 -19.84 2.83
N PRO A 117 -0.58 -18.50 2.99
CA PRO A 117 -1.41 -17.88 4.00
C PRO A 117 -2.87 -17.93 3.52
N LYS A 118 -3.49 -19.11 3.59
CA LYS A 118 -4.89 -19.18 3.98
C LYS A 118 -4.94 -18.57 5.38
N LYS A 119 -5.71 -17.49 5.50
CA LYS A 119 -6.09 -16.90 6.78
C LYS A 119 -6.98 -17.91 7.49
N GLU A 120 -6.34 -18.87 8.14
CA GLU A 120 -7.00 -19.81 9.04
C GLU A 120 -6.87 -19.23 10.45
N GLU A 121 -8.04 -18.96 11.02
CA GLU A 121 -8.31 -18.38 12.31
C GLU A 121 -7.59 -19.17 13.42
N VAL A 122 -6.55 -18.57 14.03
CA VAL A 122 -5.86 -19.17 15.17
C VAL A 122 -6.73 -18.99 16.40
N ILE A 123 -7.55 -20.01 16.67
CA ILE A 123 -8.19 -20.21 17.97
C ILE A 123 -7.07 -20.53 18.97
N PRO A 124 -6.84 -19.71 20.02
CA PRO A 124 -5.76 -19.94 20.98
C PRO A 124 -6.07 -21.16 21.86
N LYS A 125 -5.11 -22.07 22.00
CA LYS A 125 -5.16 -23.14 23.01
C LYS A 125 -4.89 -22.57 24.41
N PRO A 126 -5.55 -23.10 25.46
CA PRO A 126 -5.76 -22.39 26.71
C PRO A 126 -4.56 -22.60 27.64
N ASN A 127 -3.68 -21.61 27.72
CA ASN A 127 -3.08 -21.32 29.01
C ASN A 127 -4.10 -20.44 29.73
N GLY A 128 -4.47 -20.83 30.96
CA GLY A 128 -5.55 -20.20 31.73
C GLY A 128 -5.48 -18.68 31.75
N LEU A 129 -6.62 -18.04 32.04
CA LEU A 129 -6.76 -16.59 31.99
C LEU A 129 -5.60 -15.92 32.75
N THR A 130 -4.96 -14.97 32.08
CA THR A 130 -4.01 -14.07 32.74
C THR A 130 -4.71 -13.39 33.93
N PRO A 131 -3.99 -13.03 35.00
CA PRO A 131 -4.59 -12.46 36.20
C PRO A 131 -5.41 -11.18 35.91
N GLU A 132 -5.06 -10.43 34.88
CA GLU A 132 -5.82 -9.25 34.42
C GLU A 132 -7.14 -9.65 33.76
N GLU A 133 -7.16 -10.68 32.92
CA GLU A 133 -8.38 -11.16 32.25
C GLU A 133 -9.37 -11.77 33.25
N GLN A 134 -8.89 -12.40 34.33
CA GLN A 134 -9.75 -12.88 35.42
C GLN A 134 -10.46 -11.73 36.14
N GLU A 135 -9.77 -10.60 36.34
CA GLU A 135 -10.36 -9.43 36.97
C GLU A 135 -11.40 -8.77 36.06
N ILE A 136 -11.13 -8.69 34.76
CA ILE A 136 -12.09 -8.18 33.77
C ILE A 136 -13.34 -9.07 33.75
N HIS A 137 -13.16 -10.39 33.74
CA HIS A 137 -14.28 -11.34 33.77
C HIS A 137 -15.08 -11.24 35.08
N ARG A 138 -14.41 -11.06 36.22
CA ARG A 138 -15.06 -10.83 37.51
C ARG A 138 -15.89 -9.56 37.49
N LYS A 139 -15.31 -8.43 37.08
CA LYS A 139 -16.01 -7.14 36.98
C LYS A 139 -17.19 -7.20 36.00
N LEU A 140 -17.02 -7.87 34.87
CA LEU A 140 -18.09 -8.02 33.88
C LEU A 140 -19.22 -8.92 34.41
N SER A 141 -18.89 -10.03 35.07
CA SER A 141 -19.88 -10.91 35.70
C SER A 141 -20.62 -10.24 36.85
N GLU A 142 -19.93 -9.43 37.65
CA GLU A 142 -20.52 -8.64 38.72
C GLU A 142 -21.43 -7.56 38.16
N LYS A 143 -21.03 -6.88 37.08
CA LYS A 143 -21.85 -5.88 36.40
C LYS A 143 -23.08 -6.52 35.78
N ILE A 144 -22.95 -7.65 35.10
CA ILE A 144 -24.09 -8.41 34.54
C ILE A 144 -25.03 -8.88 35.66
N ALA A 145 -24.52 -9.38 36.78
CA ALA A 145 -25.35 -9.79 37.91
C ALA A 145 -26.10 -8.60 38.54
N ARG A 146 -25.46 -7.44 38.62
CA ARG A 146 -26.11 -6.19 39.05
C ARG A 146 -27.19 -5.74 38.07
N THR A 147 -26.93 -5.81 36.76
CA THR A 147 -27.92 -5.45 35.72
C THR A 147 -29.06 -6.47 35.61
N THR A 148 -28.80 -7.76 35.90
CA THR A 148 -29.82 -8.83 35.83
C THR A 148 -30.77 -8.80 37.01
N ASN A 149 -30.32 -8.31 38.17
CA ASN A 149 -31.16 -8.16 39.36
C ASN A 149 -31.91 -6.82 39.42
N MET A 150 -31.72 -5.93 38.44
CA MET A 150 -32.35 -4.62 38.40
C MET A 150 -33.42 -4.63 37.32
N THR A 151 -34.69 -4.68 37.74
CA THR A 151 -35.82 -4.63 36.80
C THR A 151 -35.72 -3.36 35.93
N PRO A 152 -36.12 -3.41 34.64
CA PRO A 152 -35.91 -2.32 33.67
C PRO A 152 -36.38 -0.93 34.10
N ASN A 153 -37.25 -0.84 35.10
CA ASN A 153 -37.80 0.42 35.60
C ASN A 153 -36.83 1.20 36.51
N GLU A 154 -35.81 0.56 37.08
CA GLU A 154 -34.89 1.20 38.05
C GLU A 154 -33.63 1.78 37.37
N ALA A 155 -33.21 1.20 36.23
CA ALA A 155 -32.13 1.75 35.39
C ALA A 155 -32.55 3.09 34.74
N ILE A 156 -33.82 3.20 34.31
CA ILE A 156 -34.36 4.43 33.73
C ILE A 156 -34.44 5.56 34.76
N ILE A 157 -34.77 5.23 36.02
CA ILE A 157 -34.81 6.22 37.10
C ILE A 157 -33.40 6.67 37.48
N THR A 158 -32.42 5.75 37.50
CA THR A 158 -31.04 6.07 37.86
C THR A 158 -30.36 6.96 36.81
N ASP A 159 -30.54 6.65 35.52
CA ASP A 159 -30.01 7.48 34.42
C ASP A 159 -30.67 8.87 34.40
N GLN A 160 -31.96 8.97 34.73
CA GLN A 160 -32.65 10.27 34.84
C GLN A 160 -32.24 11.06 36.09
N GLU A 161 -32.01 10.41 37.23
CA GLU A 161 -31.52 11.07 38.45
C GLU A 161 -30.09 11.60 38.27
N GLU A 162 -29.23 10.86 37.57
CA GLU A 162 -27.85 11.27 37.29
C GLU A 162 -27.81 12.45 36.30
N GLU A 163 -28.66 12.44 35.26
CA GLU A 163 -28.76 13.55 34.29
C GLU A 163 -29.33 14.83 34.94
N VAL A 164 -30.35 14.70 35.80
CA VAL A 164 -30.95 15.84 36.54
C VAL A 164 -29.98 16.41 37.57
N SER A 165 -29.17 15.57 38.24
CA SER A 165 -28.16 16.02 39.21
C SER A 165 -27.05 16.82 38.54
N ILE A 166 -26.57 16.36 37.38
CA ILE A 166 -25.54 17.06 36.60
C ILE A 166 -26.06 18.40 36.09
N ALA A 167 -27.29 18.45 35.56
CA ALA A 167 -27.90 19.70 35.09
C ALA A 167 -28.06 20.74 36.23
N THR A 168 -28.40 20.27 37.44
CA THR A 168 -28.56 21.13 38.61
C THR A 168 -27.22 21.70 39.08
N GLN A 169 -26.17 20.87 39.17
CA GLN A 169 -24.82 21.32 39.54
C GLN A 169 -24.25 22.35 38.55
N ILE A 170 -24.49 22.14 37.26
CA ILE A 170 -24.07 23.07 36.21
C ILE A 170 -24.79 24.41 36.38
N SER A 171 -26.11 24.40 36.61
CA SER A 171 -26.91 25.61 36.82
C SER A 171 -26.48 26.39 38.07
N GLU A 172 -26.23 25.71 39.19
CA GLU A 172 -25.71 26.34 40.41
C GLU A 172 -24.32 26.97 40.21
N SER A 173 -23.45 26.30 39.44
CA SER A 173 -22.14 26.83 39.09
C SER A 173 -22.25 28.12 38.25
N TYR A 174 -23.13 28.14 37.25
CA TYR A 174 -23.36 29.33 36.43
C TYR A 174 -23.98 30.49 37.22
N MET A 175 -24.96 30.21 38.08
CA MET A 175 -25.59 31.21 38.96
C MET A 175 -24.57 31.81 39.94
N GLY A 176 -23.69 30.99 40.53
CA GLY A 176 -22.65 31.44 41.45
C GLY A 176 -21.54 32.27 40.79
N ILE A 177 -21.26 32.03 39.50
CA ILE A 177 -20.35 32.87 38.71
C ILE A 177 -21.03 34.21 38.40
N MET A 178 -22.30 34.19 38.01
CA MET A 178 -23.02 35.41 37.61
C MET A 178 -23.34 36.33 38.79
N SER A 179 -23.54 35.80 40.01
CA SER A 179 -23.78 36.61 41.21
C SER A 179 -22.51 37.31 41.75
N ARG A 180 -21.34 37.08 41.12
CA ARG A 180 -20.07 37.73 41.48
C ARG A 180 -19.69 38.88 40.55
N PHE A 181 -20.55 39.20 39.57
CA PHE A 181 -20.52 40.41 38.76
C PHE A 181 -21.65 41.36 39.19
#